data_AF-A0A086PHS5-F1
#
_entry.id   AF-A0A086PHS5-F1
#
_cell.length_a   1.000
_cell.length_b   1.000
_cell.length_c   1.000
_cell.angle_alpha   90.00
_cell.angle_beta   90.00
_cell.angle_gamma   90.00
#
_symmetry.space_group_name_H-M   'P 1'
#
loop_
_entity.id
_entity.type
_entity.pdbx_description
1 polymer ?
#
loop_
_entity_poly.entity_id
_entity_poly.type
_entity_poly.pdbx_seq_one_letter_code
_entity_poly.pdbx_strand_id
1 'polypeptide(L)'
;MSDGLAAAIPPAGSITLAVFCAIGSAMFSGLTLGLLTLDIVQLKLLINRPNKTAQDERNAKYARKILPLRSDGNYLLVTLLTGNVAVNAGFSILLGDLTDGLVGFLVSTVVITIFGEILPQAACARHGLVVGGVLAPVVYALEWLLFPVVKPIAMILNCVL
;
A
#
# COMPACT_ATOMS: atom_id res chain seq x y z
N MET A 1 31.81 13.33 -0.21
CA MET A 1 31.60 11.89 -0.46
C MET A 1 30.10 11.64 -0.37
N SER A 2 29.37 12.07 -1.40
CA SER A 2 27.91 11.99 -1.46
C SER A 2 27.51 11.70 -2.90
N ASP A 3 27.99 10.57 -3.40
CA ASP A 3 27.38 9.97 -4.58
C ASP A 3 26.13 9.23 -4.09
N GLY A 4 25.15 10.03 -3.64
CA GLY A 4 23.83 9.56 -3.23
C GLY A 4 23.02 9.14 -4.45
N LEU A 5 21.89 8.47 -4.22
CA LEU A 5 20.96 8.01 -5.27
C LEU A 5 20.58 9.14 -6.25
N ALA A 6 20.58 10.40 -5.77
CA ALA A 6 20.34 11.59 -6.57
C ALA A 6 21.47 11.96 -7.55
N ALA A 7 22.72 11.56 -7.31
CA ALA A 7 23.85 11.86 -8.19
C ALA A 7 23.83 11.03 -9.50
N ALA A 8 23.16 9.89 -9.49
CA ALA A 8 23.01 9.00 -10.64
C ALA A 8 21.82 9.37 -11.56
N ILE A 9 20.97 10.34 -11.16
CA ILE A 9 19.69 10.63 -11.81
C ILE A 9 19.61 12.14 -12.14
N PRO A 10 19.20 12.53 -13.36
CA PRO A 10 19.01 13.94 -13.69
C PRO A 10 17.97 14.60 -12.75
N PRO A 11 18.05 15.91 -12.45
CA PRO A 11 17.18 16.57 -11.48
C PRO A 11 15.68 16.44 -11.80
N ALA A 12 15.30 16.38 -13.08
CA ALA A 12 13.93 16.07 -13.50
C ALA A 12 13.50 14.62 -13.19
N GLY A 13 14.45 13.67 -13.25
CA GLY A 13 14.24 12.28 -12.88
C GLY A 13 14.05 12.10 -11.38
N SER A 14 14.79 12.84 -10.55
CA SER A 14 14.65 12.79 -9.09
C SER A 14 13.27 13.29 -8.63
N ILE A 15 12.74 14.36 -9.25
CA ILE A 15 11.37 14.84 -8.96
C ILE A 15 10.33 13.80 -9.41
N THR A 16 10.52 13.20 -10.60
CA THR A 16 9.60 12.16 -11.11
C THR A 16 9.58 10.94 -10.18
N LEU A 17 10.74 10.50 -9.71
CA LEU A 17 10.87 9.42 -8.74
C LEU A 17 10.22 9.76 -7.40
N ALA A 18 10.40 10.99 -6.91
CA ALA A 18 9.75 11.46 -5.69
C ALA A 18 8.21 11.42 -5.80
N VAL A 19 7.65 11.88 -6.91
CA VAL A 19 6.20 11.81 -7.16
C VAL A 19 5.72 10.36 -7.23
N PHE A 20 6.47 9.51 -7.92
CA PHE A 20 6.15 8.07 -7.99
C PHE A 20 6.16 7.42 -6.60
N CYS A 21 7.16 7.73 -5.77
CA CYS A 21 7.20 7.28 -4.38
C CYS A 21 6.01 7.82 -3.56
N ALA A 22 5.65 9.10 -3.68
CA ALA A 22 4.51 9.66 -2.97
C ALA A 22 3.19 8.93 -3.33
N ILE A 23 2.99 8.60 -4.61
CA ILE A 23 1.84 7.82 -5.08
C ILE A 23 1.89 6.38 -4.54
N GLY A 24 3.07 5.76 -4.55
CA GLY A 24 3.27 4.43 -3.97
C GLY A 24 2.90 4.39 -2.49
N SER A 25 3.40 5.35 -1.71
CA SER A 25 3.07 5.54 -0.29
C SER A 25 1.55 5.63 -0.08
N ALA A 26 0.89 6.53 -0.82
CA ALA A 26 -0.56 6.68 -0.81
C ALA A 26 -1.31 5.38 -1.09
N MET A 27 -0.84 4.61 -2.07
CA MET A 27 -1.44 3.33 -2.44
C MET A 27 -1.27 2.28 -1.33
N PHE A 28 -0.06 2.08 -0.81
CA PHE A 28 0.21 1.08 0.22
C PHE A 28 -0.51 1.40 1.52
N SER A 29 -0.41 2.65 1.96
CA SER A 29 -1.05 3.14 3.16
C SER A 29 -2.58 3.03 3.05
N GLY A 30 -3.15 3.49 1.94
CA GLY A 30 -4.57 3.39 1.63
C GLY A 30 -5.10 1.95 1.59
N LEU A 31 -4.39 1.05 0.91
CA LEU A 31 -4.75 -0.36 0.83
C LEU A 31 -4.63 -1.07 2.17
N THR A 32 -3.64 -0.71 2.99
CA THR A 32 -3.46 -1.32 4.32
C THR A 32 -4.73 -1.14 5.14
N LEU A 33 -5.20 0.09 5.29
CA LEU A 33 -6.44 0.35 6.02
C LEU A 33 -7.66 -0.17 5.24
N GLY A 34 -7.74 0.10 3.93
CA GLY A 34 -8.91 -0.21 3.11
C GLY A 34 -9.18 -1.72 2.94
N LEU A 35 -8.16 -2.56 2.93
CA LEU A 35 -8.31 -4.02 2.83
C LEU A 35 -8.43 -4.67 4.22
N LEU A 36 -7.61 -4.26 5.18
CA LEU A 36 -7.60 -4.89 6.51
C LEU A 36 -8.85 -4.55 7.33
N THR A 37 -9.53 -3.43 7.05
CA THR A 37 -10.81 -3.10 7.70
C THR A 37 -12.01 -3.85 7.12
N LEU A 38 -11.86 -4.50 5.96
CA LEU A 38 -12.94 -5.31 5.37
C LEU A 38 -13.14 -6.58 6.18
N ASP A 39 -14.40 -6.82 6.55
CA ASP A 39 -14.81 -8.00 7.28
C ASP A 39 -14.98 -9.21 6.34
N ILE A 40 -14.37 -10.35 6.73
CA ILE A 40 -14.36 -11.58 5.94
C ILE A 40 -15.77 -12.15 5.79
N VAL A 41 -16.62 -12.03 6.82
CA VAL A 41 -18.00 -12.52 6.78
C VAL A 41 -18.82 -11.69 5.81
N GLN A 42 -18.71 -10.35 5.86
CA GLN A 42 -19.36 -9.46 4.92
C GLN A 42 -18.92 -9.73 3.47
N LEU A 43 -17.62 -9.94 3.23
CA LEU A 43 -17.14 -10.32 1.90
C LEU A 43 -17.77 -11.63 1.41
N LYS A 44 -17.84 -12.66 2.26
CA LYS A 44 -18.51 -13.93 1.91
C LYS A 44 -19.99 -13.75 1.63
N LEU A 45 -20.68 -12.90 2.38
CA LEU A 45 -22.09 -12.58 2.15
C LEU A 45 -22.29 -11.88 0.80
N LEU A 46 -21.42 -10.93 0.44
CA LEU A 46 -21.46 -10.26 -0.87
C LEU A 46 -21.24 -11.23 -2.04
N ILE A 47 -20.41 -12.27 -1.85
CA ILE A 47 -20.11 -13.27 -2.87
C ILE A 47 -21.28 -14.23 -3.11
N ASN A 48 -22.00 -14.59 -2.03
CA ASN A 48 -23.08 -15.59 -2.05
C ASN A 48 -24.48 -15.00 -2.23
N ARG A 49 -24.61 -13.66 -2.16
CA ARG A 49 -25.89 -12.98 -2.35
C ARG A 49 -26.41 -13.24 -3.77
N PRO A 50 -27.71 -13.50 -3.97
CA PRO A 50 -28.28 -13.55 -5.31
C PRO A 50 -28.17 -12.17 -5.97
N ASN A 51 -27.41 -12.08 -7.07
CA ASN A 51 -27.12 -10.84 -7.80
C ASN A 51 -28.41 -10.32 -8.47
N LYS A 52 -29.09 -9.36 -7.84
CA LYS A 52 -30.30 -8.74 -8.39
C LYS A 52 -30.02 -7.54 -9.29
N THR A 53 -28.84 -6.93 -9.17
CA THR A 53 -28.45 -5.70 -9.89
C THR A 53 -27.03 -5.84 -10.46
N ALA A 54 -26.72 -5.12 -11.54
CA ALA A 54 -25.36 -5.04 -12.11
C ALA A 54 -24.31 -4.55 -11.10
N GLN A 55 -24.70 -3.70 -10.14
CA GLN A 55 -23.83 -3.25 -9.06
C GLN A 55 -23.52 -4.36 -8.05
N ASP A 56 -24.49 -5.23 -7.75
CA ASP A 56 -24.27 -6.38 -6.85
C ASP A 56 -23.28 -7.36 -7.47
N GLU A 57 -23.37 -7.60 -8.78
CA GLU A 57 -22.45 -8.46 -9.51
C GLU A 57 -21.01 -7.91 -9.49
N ARG A 58 -20.85 -6.59 -9.69
CA ARG A 58 -19.54 -5.92 -9.59
C ARG A 58 -18.96 -6.05 -8.18
N ASN A 59 -19.76 -5.78 -7.15
CA ASN A 59 -19.33 -5.90 -5.76
C ASN A 59 -18.95 -7.33 -5.39
N ALA A 60 -19.72 -8.32 -5.85
CA ALA A 60 -19.39 -9.73 -5.69
C ALA A 60 -18.06 -10.09 -6.37
N LYS A 61 -17.80 -9.56 -7.58
CA LYS A 61 -16.53 -9.77 -8.30
C LYS A 61 -15.33 -9.17 -7.54
N TYR A 62 -15.48 -7.98 -6.96
CA TYR A 62 -14.44 -7.39 -6.12
C TYR A 62 -14.23 -8.18 -4.84
N ALA A 63 -15.30 -8.57 -4.15
CA ALA A 63 -15.21 -9.37 -2.95
C ALA A 63 -14.50 -10.72 -3.20
N ARG A 64 -14.77 -11.39 -4.34
CA ARG A 64 -14.08 -12.63 -4.74
C ARG A 64 -12.56 -12.47 -4.89
N LYS A 65 -12.10 -11.31 -5.36
CA LYS A 65 -10.66 -11.01 -5.50
C LYS A 65 -10.00 -10.63 -4.19
N ILE A 66 -10.73 -9.98 -3.29
CA ILE A 66 -10.19 -9.51 -2.01
C ILE A 66 -10.18 -10.62 -0.97
N LEU A 67 -11.17 -11.51 -0.99
CA LEU A 67 -11.33 -12.56 0.02
C LEU A 67 -10.05 -13.40 0.26
N PRO A 68 -9.31 -13.86 -0.77
CA PRO A 68 -8.09 -14.65 -0.55
C PRO A 68 -6.98 -13.79 0.06
N LEU A 69 -6.81 -12.55 -0.41
CA LEU A 69 -5.84 -11.60 0.17
C LEU A 69 -6.13 -11.37 1.65
N ARG A 70 -7.41 -11.13 2.01
CA ARG A 70 -7.79 -10.84 3.39
C ARG A 70 -7.79 -12.08 4.29
N SER A 71 -7.87 -13.28 3.71
CA SER A 71 -7.91 -14.54 4.47
C SER A 71 -6.62 -14.80 5.24
N ASP A 72 -5.47 -14.38 4.72
CA ASP A 72 -4.20 -14.34 5.44
C ASP A 72 -3.87 -12.88 5.81
N GLY A 73 -4.53 -12.40 6.85
CA GLY A 73 -4.44 -11.00 7.28
C GLY A 73 -3.03 -10.56 7.66
N ASN A 74 -2.24 -11.44 8.27
CA ASN A 74 -0.88 -11.15 8.69
C ASN A 74 0.06 -11.09 7.48
N TYR A 75 -0.08 -11.99 6.51
CA TYR A 75 0.68 -11.93 5.26
C TYR A 75 0.38 -10.66 4.46
N LEU A 76 -0.90 -10.30 4.33
CA LEU A 76 -1.33 -9.06 3.67
C LEU A 76 -0.79 -7.82 4.41
N LEU A 77 -0.90 -7.78 5.73
CA LEU A 77 -0.40 -6.69 6.58
C LEU A 77 1.10 -6.49 6.36
N VAL A 78 1.90 -7.55 6.48
CA VAL A 78 3.37 -7.47 6.32
C VAL A 78 3.74 -7.02 4.91
N THR A 79 3.06 -7.52 3.88
CA THR A 79 3.32 -7.15 2.48
C THR A 79 3.08 -5.66 2.24
N LEU A 80 1.92 -5.15 2.64
CA LEU A 80 1.56 -3.75 2.41
C LEU A 80 2.39 -2.79 3.27
N LEU A 81 2.65 -3.15 4.53
CA LEU A 81 3.51 -2.35 5.41
C LEU A 81 4.96 -2.29 4.90
N THR A 82 5.50 -3.41 4.42
CA THR A 82 6.87 -3.46 3.90
C THR A 82 7.00 -2.55 2.67
N GLY A 83 6.02 -2.59 1.76
CA GLY A 83 5.95 -1.67 0.63
C GLY A 83 5.84 -0.20 1.07
N ASN A 84 4.97 0.11 2.03
CA ASN A 84 4.81 1.47 2.56
C ASN A 84 6.12 2.01 3.14
N VAL A 85 6.75 1.25 4.02
CA VAL A 85 8.01 1.63 4.68
C VAL A 85 9.13 1.81 3.65
N ALA A 86 9.25 0.90 2.68
CA ALA A 86 10.27 0.99 1.64
C ALA A 86 10.12 2.27 0.80
N VAL A 87 8.90 2.59 0.39
CA VAL A 87 8.62 3.77 -0.43
C VAL A 87 8.79 5.06 0.36
N ASN A 88 8.35 5.11 1.61
CA ASN A 88 8.53 6.26 2.49
C ASN A 88 10.01 6.52 2.78
N ALA A 89 10.78 5.48 3.09
CA ALA A 89 12.22 5.59 3.30
C ALA A 89 12.93 6.08 2.03
N GLY A 90 12.58 5.53 0.86
CA GLY A 90 13.11 5.97 -0.43
C GLY A 90 12.81 7.45 -0.72
N PHE A 91 11.58 7.90 -0.45
CA PHE A 91 11.20 9.31 -0.61
C PHE A 91 11.99 10.22 0.34
N SER A 92 12.11 9.87 1.62
CA SER A 92 12.85 10.67 2.60
C SER A 92 14.34 10.76 2.28
N ILE A 93 14.96 9.67 1.84
CA ILE A 93 16.37 9.67 1.40
C ILE A 93 16.54 10.60 0.19
N LEU A 94 15.68 10.44 -0.82
CA LEU A 94 15.73 11.25 -2.03
C LEU A 94 15.55 12.76 -1.74
N LEU A 95 14.63 13.11 -0.85
CA LEU A 95 14.39 14.51 -0.49
C LEU A 95 15.52 15.08 0.38
N GLY A 96 16.11 14.26 1.24
CA GLY A 96 17.32 14.60 1.99
C GLY A 96 18.51 14.89 1.09
N ASP A 97 18.70 14.11 0.01
CA ASP A 97 19.77 14.34 -0.97
C ASP A 97 19.54 15.60 -1.83
N LEU A 98 18.27 15.99 -2.07
CA LEU A 98 17.92 17.15 -2.89
C LEU A 98 17.90 18.48 -2.11
N THR A 99 17.90 18.43 -0.78
CA THR A 99 17.76 19.61 0.09
C THR A 99 18.81 19.59 1.21
N ASP A 100 18.71 20.50 2.16
CA ASP A 100 19.48 20.36 3.41
C ASP A 100 18.92 19.19 4.22
N GLY A 101 19.76 18.26 4.69
CA GLY A 101 19.30 16.98 5.24
C GLY A 101 18.28 17.09 6.38
N LEU A 102 18.38 18.13 7.21
CA LEU A 102 17.39 18.42 8.27
C LEU A 102 16.06 18.92 7.69
N VAL A 103 16.12 19.81 6.71
CA VAL A 103 14.94 20.33 6.00
C VAL A 103 14.26 19.21 5.22
N GLY A 104 15.02 18.38 4.50
CA GLY A 104 14.50 17.23 3.76
C GLY A 104 13.82 16.21 4.67
N PHE A 105 14.38 15.94 5.85
CA PHE A 105 13.74 15.11 6.85
C PHE A 105 12.38 15.68 7.32
N LEU A 106 12.34 16.95 7.70
CA LEU A 106 11.10 17.59 8.19
C LEU A 106 10.04 17.69 7.10
N VAL A 107 10.41 18.14 5.90
CA VAL A 107 9.50 18.29 4.77
C VAL A 107 9.00 16.92 4.32
N SER A 108 9.87 15.92 4.19
CA SER A 108 9.45 14.57 3.79
C SER A 108 8.49 13.96 4.80
N THR A 109 8.74 14.14 6.10
CA THR A 109 7.85 13.65 7.16
C THR A 109 6.46 14.26 7.03
N VAL A 110 6.34 15.58 6.90
CA VAL A 110 5.03 16.25 6.77
C VAL A 110 4.31 15.83 5.49
N VAL A 111 5.03 15.77 4.36
CA VAL A 111 4.45 15.41 3.06
C VAL A 111 3.98 13.96 3.06
N ILE A 112 4.81 13.01 3.51
CA ILE A 112 4.45 11.59 3.60
C ILE A 112 3.26 11.42 4.54
N THR A 113 3.31 11.97 5.76
CA THR A 113 2.25 11.74 6.75
C THR A 113 0.90 12.28 6.26
N ILE A 114 0.85 13.49 5.70
CA ILE A 114 -0.43 14.08 5.29
C ILE A 114 -0.90 13.51 3.95
N PHE A 115 -0.04 13.56 2.93
CA PHE A 115 -0.42 13.25 1.54
C PHE A 115 -0.17 11.79 1.15
N GLY A 116 0.83 11.13 1.75
CA GLY A 116 1.14 9.73 1.53
C GLY A 116 0.37 8.78 2.45
N GLU A 117 -0.08 9.23 3.62
CA GLU A 117 -0.72 8.33 4.59
C GLU A 117 -2.13 8.76 4.97
N ILE A 118 -2.32 9.85 5.70
CA ILE A 118 -3.61 10.20 6.32
C ILE A 118 -4.72 10.41 5.28
N LEU A 119 -4.49 11.25 4.27
CA LEU A 119 -5.51 11.55 3.26
C LEU A 119 -5.84 10.30 2.41
N PRO A 120 -4.86 9.56 1.86
CA PRO A 120 -5.13 8.32 1.14
C PRO A 120 -5.83 7.25 1.98
N GLN A 121 -5.40 7.04 3.22
CA GLN A 121 -6.03 6.11 4.16
C GLN A 121 -7.48 6.46 4.41
N ALA A 122 -7.79 7.73 4.72
CA ALA A 122 -9.16 8.17 4.96
C ALA A 122 -10.05 7.98 3.72
N ALA A 123 -9.53 8.24 2.53
CA ALA A 123 -10.26 8.04 1.27
C ALA A 123 -10.52 6.54 0.98
N CYS A 124 -9.49 5.70 1.16
CA CYS A 124 -9.57 4.25 0.92
C CYS A 124 -10.45 3.55 1.95
N ALA A 125 -10.47 4.00 3.21
CA ALA A 125 -11.35 3.44 4.24
C ALA A 125 -12.84 3.56 3.87
N ARG A 126 -13.23 4.64 3.17
CA ARG A 126 -14.61 4.84 2.71
C ARG A 126 -14.98 4.00 1.48
N HIS A 127 -14.00 3.65 0.65
CA HIS A 127 -14.21 2.97 -0.64
C HIS A 127 -13.45 1.63 -0.74
N GLY A 128 -13.16 1.00 0.41
CA GLY A 128 -12.23 -0.14 0.52
C GLY A 128 -12.56 -1.31 -0.41
N LEU A 129 -13.85 -1.64 -0.57
CA LEU A 129 -14.28 -2.71 -1.47
C LEU A 129 -13.95 -2.42 -2.95
N VAL A 130 -14.17 -1.18 -3.41
CA VAL A 130 -13.94 -0.82 -4.81
C VAL A 130 -12.45 -0.65 -5.07
N VAL A 131 -11.76 0.13 -4.23
CA VAL A 131 -10.32 0.38 -4.36
C VAL A 131 -9.55 -0.93 -4.23
N GLY A 132 -9.87 -1.71 -3.20
CA GLY A 132 -9.28 -3.03 -2.98
C GLY A 132 -9.56 -4.00 -4.11
N GLY A 133 -10.75 -3.98 -4.70
CA GLY A 133 -11.12 -4.88 -5.79
C GLY A 133 -10.45 -4.54 -7.12
N VAL A 134 -10.21 -3.24 -7.37
CA VAL A 134 -9.47 -2.74 -8.54
C VAL A 134 -7.97 -2.99 -8.39
N LEU A 135 -7.42 -2.77 -7.19
CA LEU A 135 -5.98 -2.89 -6.92
C LEU A 135 -5.56 -4.28 -6.43
N ALA A 136 -6.49 -5.20 -6.16
CA ALA A 136 -6.19 -6.60 -5.84
C ALA A 136 -5.09 -7.24 -6.72
N PRO A 137 -5.10 -7.13 -8.07
CA PRO A 137 -4.02 -7.69 -8.89
C PRO A 137 -2.64 -7.08 -8.59
N VAL A 138 -2.57 -5.80 -8.23
CA VAL A 138 -1.33 -5.15 -7.82
C VAL A 138 -0.84 -5.74 -6.50
N VAL A 139 -1.75 -5.96 -5.53
CA VAL A 139 -1.42 -6.59 -4.25
C VAL A 139 -0.91 -8.02 -4.45
N TYR A 140 -1.55 -8.82 -5.30
CA TYR A 140 -1.05 -10.17 -5.63
C TYR A 140 0.35 -10.13 -6.26
N ALA A 141 0.61 -9.17 -7.15
CA ALA A 141 1.94 -9.01 -7.74
C ALA A 141 2.99 -8.63 -6.68
N LEU A 142 2.61 -7.79 -5.71
CA LEU A 142 3.46 -7.41 -4.57
C LEU A 142 3.73 -8.56 -3.62
N GLU A 143 2.71 -9.35 -3.28
CA GLU A 143 2.85 -10.57 -2.46
C GLU A 143 3.83 -11.55 -3.13
N TRP A 144 3.70 -11.75 -4.44
CA TRP A 144 4.61 -12.61 -5.20
C TRP A 144 6.03 -12.06 -5.26
N LEU A 145 6.20 -10.76 -5.51
CA LEU A 145 7.51 -10.10 -5.59
C LEU A 145 8.24 -10.11 -4.23
N LEU A 146 7.52 -9.78 -3.16
CA LEU A 146 8.06 -9.67 -1.81
C LEU A 146 8.05 -11.01 -1.05
N PHE A 147 7.51 -12.07 -1.66
CA PHE A 147 7.38 -13.40 -1.09
C PHE A 147 8.58 -13.89 -0.27
N PRO A 148 9.84 -13.85 -0.75
CA PRO A 148 10.98 -14.38 0.00
C PRO A 148 11.24 -13.65 1.32
N VAL A 149 10.82 -12.38 1.43
CA VAL A 149 11.05 -11.54 2.62
C VAL A 149 9.81 -11.51 3.51
N VAL A 150 8.63 -11.30 2.93
CA VAL A 150 7.40 -11.07 3.70
C VAL A 150 6.82 -12.34 4.28
N LYS A 151 6.99 -13.49 3.60
CA LYS A 151 6.50 -14.78 4.10
C LYS A 151 7.13 -15.22 5.42
N PRO A 152 8.48 -15.23 5.60
CA PRO A 152 9.07 -15.61 6.88
C PRO A 152 8.63 -14.66 8.01
N ILE A 153 8.53 -13.36 7.73
CA ILE A 153 8.05 -12.38 8.72
C ILE A 153 6.60 -12.66 9.13
N ALA A 154 5.72 -12.95 8.16
CA ALA A 154 4.33 -13.32 8.43
C ALA A 154 4.22 -14.63 9.23
N MET A 155 5.07 -15.62 8.96
CA MET A 155 5.13 -16.87 9.73
C MET A 155 5.57 -16.64 11.18
N ILE A 156 6.54 -15.75 11.40
CA ILE A 156 6.95 -15.34 12.77
C ILE A 156 5.77 -14.67 13.47
N LEU A 157 5.09 -13.75 12.80
CA LEU A 157 3.94 -13.05 13.38
C LEU A 157 2.81 -14.02 13.76
N ASN A 158 2.51 -15.00 12.90
CA ASN A 158 1.55 -16.08 13.17
C ASN A 158 1.98 -17.04 14.29
N CYS A 159 3.27 -17.10 14.63
CA CYS A 159 3.77 -17.94 15.71
C CYS A 159 3.72 -17.21 17.06
N VAL A 160 3.87 -15.88 17.05
CA VAL A 160 3.90 -15.05 18.25
C VAL A 160 2.50 -14.64 18.70
N LEU A 161 1.59 -14.41 17.75
CA LEU A 161 0.22 -13.92 17.96
C LEU A 161 -0.81 -15.00 17.60
#